data_AF-A0A350BDV4-F1
#
_entry.id   AF-A0A350BDV4-F1
#
_cell.length_a   1.000
_cell.length_b   1.000
_cell.length_c   1.000
_cell.angle_alpha   90.00
_cell.angle_beta   90.00
_cell.angle_gamma   90.00
#
_symmetry.space_group_name_H-M   'P 1'
#
loop_
_entity.id
_entity.type
_entity.pdbx_description
1 polymer ?
#
loop_
_entity_poly.entity_id
_entity_poly.type
_entity_poly.pdbx_seq_one_letter_code
_entity_poly.pdbx_strand_id
1 'polypeptide(L)'
;MKKYLRLIGYELKTIMRDPLNLFLLIYPAFMFVLIGWLLPLALTRGGVSDTSFAYSLTMLIAFVVIIAVGGFASGALLGFSLLENKDEKTINSIAVTPITITGYVIFKSLYTFGFAVLGTLFLVLSIKWWASDAYSFTYGTMQFGFDNLGYGEIIFFSLVSSLLVPAVGTLIASAA
;
A
#
# COMPACT_ATOMS: atom_id res chain seq x y z
N MET A 1 -3.02 28.84 2.27
CA MET A 1 -2.06 27.79 2.66
C MET A 1 -2.22 27.31 4.11
N LYS A 2 -2.26 28.18 5.13
CA LYS A 2 -2.43 27.78 6.56
C LYS A 2 -3.71 26.96 6.87
N LYS A 3 -4.77 27.14 6.07
CA LYS A 3 -6.05 26.39 6.22
C LYS A 3 -5.90 24.90 5.88
N TYR A 4 -5.22 24.56 4.78
CA TYR A 4 -4.98 23.17 4.38
C TYR A 4 -4.00 22.45 5.32
N LEU A 5 -2.99 23.16 5.86
CA LEU A 5 -2.07 22.59 6.85
C LEU A 5 -2.77 22.22 8.17
N ARG A 6 -3.72 23.05 8.63
CA ARG A 6 -4.57 22.69 9.78
C ARG A 6 -5.49 21.51 9.46
N LEU A 7 -6.00 21.43 8.23
CA LEU A 7 -6.80 20.28 7.78
C LEU A 7 -5.98 18.99 7.80
N ILE A 8 -4.74 19.01 7.30
CA ILE A 8 -3.79 17.88 7.37
C ILE A 8 -3.58 17.47 8.82
N GLY A 9 -3.34 18.41 9.74
CA GLY A 9 -3.15 18.08 11.15
C GLY A 9 -4.38 17.46 11.82
N TYR A 10 -5.59 17.92 11.46
CA TYR A 10 -6.83 17.32 11.93
C TYR A 10 -7.02 15.91 11.35
N GLU A 11 -6.83 15.74 10.05
CA GLU A 11 -6.99 14.45 9.37
C GLU A 11 -5.93 13.44 9.80
N LEU A 12 -4.66 13.84 10.04
CA LEU A 12 -3.65 12.97 10.64
C LEU A 12 -4.08 12.46 12.03
N LYS A 13 -4.68 13.35 12.83
CA LYS A 13 -5.18 13.00 14.16
C LYS A 13 -6.40 12.07 14.05
N THR A 14 -7.26 12.27 13.06
CA THR A 14 -8.39 11.37 12.74
C THR A 14 -7.89 10.01 12.29
N ILE A 15 -6.89 9.94 11.39
CA ILE A 15 -6.26 8.71 10.91
C ILE A 15 -5.69 7.88 12.05
N MET A 16 -5.01 8.52 13.02
CA MET A 16 -4.49 7.83 14.21
C MET A 16 -5.58 7.42 15.21
N ARG A 17 -6.77 8.01 15.13
CA ARG A 17 -7.91 7.69 16.01
C ARG A 17 -8.86 6.66 15.40
N ASP A 18 -8.89 6.59 14.08
CA ASP A 18 -9.80 5.76 13.31
C ASP A 18 -9.16 4.37 13.10
N PRO A 19 -9.75 3.31 13.66
CA PRO A 19 -9.19 1.96 13.58
C PRO A 19 -9.00 1.47 12.14
N LEU A 20 -9.82 1.95 11.20
CA LEU A 20 -9.80 1.54 9.80
C LEU A 20 -8.60 2.15 9.05
N ASN A 21 -8.22 3.37 9.40
CA ASN A 21 -7.02 4.04 8.90
C ASN A 21 -5.73 3.56 9.59
N LEU A 22 -5.83 3.20 10.87
CA LEU A 22 -4.72 2.60 11.63
C LEU A 22 -4.34 1.23 11.05
N PHE A 23 -5.32 0.46 10.59
CA PHE A 23 -5.09 -0.78 9.85
C PHE A 23 -4.25 -0.56 8.58
N LEU A 24 -4.48 0.53 7.84
CA LEU A 24 -3.71 0.85 6.63
C LEU A 24 -2.22 1.12 6.92
N LEU A 25 -1.90 1.64 8.11
CA LEU A 25 -0.51 1.88 8.52
C LEU A 25 0.19 0.61 9.03
N ILE A 26 -0.56 -0.27 9.70
CA ILE A 26 -0.05 -1.55 10.21
C ILE A 26 0.08 -2.60 9.09
N TYR A 27 -0.79 -2.54 8.08
CA TYR A 27 -0.88 -3.52 7.01
C TYR A 27 0.45 -3.79 6.29
N PRO A 28 1.24 -2.78 5.85
CA PRO A 28 2.53 -3.02 5.20
C PRO A 28 3.53 -3.74 6.11
N ALA A 29 3.55 -3.41 7.40
CA ALA A 29 4.43 -4.08 8.37
C ALA A 29 3.99 -5.53 8.61
N PHE A 30 2.69 -5.76 8.74
CA PHE A 30 2.13 -7.11 8.86
C PHE A 30 2.43 -7.96 7.62
N MET A 31 2.26 -7.40 6.42
CA MET A 31 2.56 -8.08 5.15
C MET A 31 4.04 -8.36 4.99
N PHE A 32 4.92 -7.45 5.42
CA PHE A 32 6.35 -7.72 5.47
C PHE A 32 6.68 -8.93 6.35
N VAL A 33 6.08 -9.06 7.53
CA VAL A 33 6.30 -10.24 8.39
C VAL A 33 5.85 -11.52 7.70
N LEU A 34 4.71 -11.50 7.02
CA LEU A 34 4.21 -12.67 6.29
C LEU A 34 5.13 -13.07 5.13
N ILE A 35 5.59 -12.10 4.35
CA ILE A 35 6.35 -12.36 3.13
C ILE A 35 7.84 -12.55 3.38
N GLY A 36 8.42 -11.65 4.16
CA GLY A 36 9.86 -11.60 4.42
C GLY A 36 10.29 -12.67 5.41
N TRP A 37 9.39 -13.15 6.28
CA TRP A 37 9.75 -14.11 7.32
C TRP A 37 8.92 -15.39 7.31
N LEU A 38 7.58 -15.30 7.33
CA LEU A 38 6.75 -16.50 7.47
C LEU A 38 6.77 -17.39 6.22
N LEU A 39 6.66 -16.80 5.03
CA LEU A 39 6.63 -17.51 3.76
C LEU A 39 7.93 -18.29 3.47
N PRO A 40 9.14 -17.70 3.53
CA PRO A 40 10.38 -18.44 3.32
C PRO A 40 10.57 -19.54 4.37
N LEU A 41 10.19 -19.29 5.64
CA LEU A 41 10.20 -20.31 6.68
C LEU A 41 9.22 -21.46 6.41
N ALA A 42 8.05 -21.19 5.85
CA ALA A 42 7.07 -22.20 5.52
C ALA A 42 7.54 -23.09 4.36
N LEU A 43 8.16 -22.50 3.34
CA LEU A 43 8.67 -23.23 2.18
C LEU A 43 9.87 -24.13 2.53
N THR A 44 10.83 -23.60 3.28
CA THR A 44 12.00 -24.36 3.75
C THR A 44 11.60 -25.52 4.65
N ARG A 45 10.66 -25.32 5.59
CA ARG A 45 10.10 -26.40 6.43
C ARG A 45 9.25 -27.39 5.64
N GLY A 46 8.62 -26.95 4.55
CA GLY A 46 7.87 -27.80 3.62
C GLY A 46 8.76 -28.68 2.74
N GLY A 47 10.08 -28.61 2.88
CA GLY A 47 11.03 -29.40 2.10
C GLY A 47 11.35 -28.82 0.72
N VAL A 48 10.93 -27.59 0.45
CA VAL A 48 11.32 -26.87 -0.78
C VAL A 48 12.67 -26.22 -0.54
N SER A 49 13.70 -26.65 -1.27
CA SER A 49 15.02 -26.05 -1.18
C SER A 49 15.03 -24.65 -1.79
N ASP A 50 15.82 -23.75 -1.20
CA ASP A 50 15.96 -22.35 -1.66
C ASP A 50 16.51 -22.24 -3.09
N THR A 51 17.19 -23.29 -3.56
CA THR A 51 17.71 -23.43 -4.92
C THR A 51 16.69 -23.96 -5.93
N SER A 52 15.51 -24.40 -5.47
CA SER A 52 14.48 -24.96 -6.32
C SER A 52 13.75 -23.86 -7.10
N PHE A 53 13.48 -24.11 -8.38
CA PHE A 53 12.65 -23.23 -9.20
C PHE A 53 11.26 -22.97 -8.59
N ALA A 54 10.69 -23.98 -7.91
CA ALA A 54 9.41 -23.84 -7.24
C ALA A 54 9.45 -22.78 -6.13
N TYR A 55 10.54 -22.72 -5.36
CA TYR A 55 10.73 -21.71 -4.31
C TYR A 55 10.71 -20.29 -4.90
N SER A 56 11.53 -20.08 -5.94
CA SER A 56 11.67 -18.78 -6.60
C SER A 56 10.37 -18.26 -7.18
N LEU A 57 9.65 -19.13 -7.89
CA LEU A 57 8.39 -18.78 -8.54
C LEU A 57 7.30 -18.48 -7.50
N THR A 58 7.22 -19.26 -6.42
CA THR A 58 6.26 -19.00 -5.34
C THR A 58 6.55 -17.67 -4.65
N MET A 59 7.81 -17.36 -4.35
CA MET A 59 8.20 -16.10 -3.71
C MET A 59 7.85 -14.89 -4.60
N LEU A 60 8.14 -14.96 -5.90
CA LEU A 60 7.83 -13.91 -6.86
C LEU A 60 6.33 -13.69 -7.01
N ILE A 61 5.54 -14.77 -7.18
CA ILE A 61 4.09 -14.67 -7.26
C ILE A 61 3.52 -14.06 -5.98
N ALA A 62 3.97 -14.51 -4.81
CA ALA A 62 3.50 -13.98 -3.53
C ALA A 62 3.79 -12.48 -3.40
N PHE A 63 4.98 -12.03 -3.81
CA PHE A 63 5.33 -10.61 -3.83
C PHE A 63 4.39 -9.79 -4.72
N VAL A 64 4.16 -10.22 -5.96
CA VAL A 64 3.26 -9.53 -6.90
C VAL A 64 1.83 -9.49 -6.38
N VAL A 65 1.32 -10.62 -5.88
CA VAL A 65 -0.04 -10.71 -5.33
C VAL A 65 -0.21 -9.76 -4.16
N ILE A 66 0.75 -9.67 -3.25
CA ILE A 66 0.58 -8.86 -2.04
C ILE A 66 0.71 -7.36 -2.34
N ILE A 67 1.55 -6.95 -3.28
CA ILE A 67 1.56 -5.56 -3.73
C ILE A 67 0.23 -5.20 -4.38
N ALA A 68 -0.31 -6.07 -5.23
CA ALA A 68 -1.61 -5.84 -5.85
C ALA A 68 -2.71 -5.74 -4.78
N VAL A 69 -2.82 -6.73 -3.90
CA VAL A 69 -3.82 -6.77 -2.82
C VAL A 69 -3.68 -5.58 -1.88
N GLY A 70 -2.46 -5.15 -1.56
CA GLY A 70 -2.23 -3.97 -0.71
C GLY A 70 -2.74 -2.68 -1.34
N GLY A 71 -2.55 -2.51 -2.65
CA GLY A 71 -3.13 -1.41 -3.42
C GLY A 71 -4.66 -1.47 -3.45
N PHE A 72 -5.23 -2.65 -3.71
CA PHE A 72 -6.69 -2.83 -3.73
C PHE A 72 -7.33 -2.59 -2.36
N ALA A 73 -6.75 -3.12 -1.29
CA ALA A 73 -7.23 -2.94 0.07
C ALA A 73 -7.21 -1.46 0.46
N SER A 74 -6.08 -0.77 0.23
CA SER A 74 -5.96 0.66 0.50
C SER A 74 -6.96 1.50 -0.31
N GLY A 75 -7.20 1.13 -1.58
CA GLY A 75 -8.21 1.76 -2.42
C GLY A 75 -9.63 1.52 -1.92
N ALA A 76 -9.95 0.29 -1.49
CA ALA A 76 -11.26 -0.04 -0.92
C ALA A 76 -11.54 0.74 0.38
N LEU A 77 -10.54 0.86 1.26
CA LEU A 77 -10.67 1.65 2.49
C LEU A 77 -10.94 3.14 2.17
N LEU A 78 -10.27 3.70 1.16
CA LEU A 78 -10.58 5.04 0.68
C LEU A 78 -12.01 5.14 0.14
N GLY A 79 -12.43 4.17 -0.68
CA GLY A 79 -13.77 4.12 -1.24
C GLY A 79 -14.86 4.09 -0.17
N PHE A 80 -14.73 3.20 0.81
CA PHE A 80 -15.66 3.13 1.94
C PHE A 80 -15.63 4.40 2.80
N SER A 81 -14.46 4.97 3.05
CA SER A 81 -14.34 6.21 3.82
C SER A 81 -14.91 7.43 3.09
N LEU A 82 -14.99 7.40 1.75
CA LEU A 82 -15.73 8.40 0.97
C LEU A 82 -17.24 8.13 0.99
N LEU A 83 -17.64 6.86 0.98
CA LEU A 83 -19.05 6.45 1.04
C LEU A 83 -19.70 6.79 2.38
N GLU A 84 -19.03 6.49 3.48
CA GLU A 84 -19.49 6.80 4.84
C GLU A 84 -19.69 8.32 5.01
N ASN A 85 -18.75 9.12 4.50
CA ASN A 85 -18.88 10.57 4.48
C ASN A 85 -20.08 11.06 3.64
N LYS A 86 -20.43 10.34 2.56
CA LYS A 86 -21.61 10.61 1.73
C LYS A 86 -22.90 10.24 2.47
N ASP A 87 -22.91 9.11 3.15
CA ASP A 87 -24.07 8.55 3.86
C ASP A 87 -24.41 9.32 5.15
N GLU A 88 -23.40 9.73 5.92
CA GLU A 88 -23.58 10.49 7.17
C GLU A 88 -24.03 11.96 6.95
N LYS A 89 -24.26 12.39 5.70
CA LYS A 89 -24.51 13.80 5.33
C LYS A 89 -23.43 14.76 5.85
N THR A 90 -22.23 14.27 6.17
CA THR A 90 -21.08 15.08 6.56
C THR A 90 -20.70 16.03 5.41
N ILE A 91 -20.97 15.62 4.17
CA ILE A 91 -20.94 16.46 2.96
C ILE A 91 -21.80 17.75 3.11
N ASN A 92 -22.99 17.67 3.72
CA ASN A 92 -23.84 18.84 3.98
C ASN A 92 -23.28 19.75 5.09
N SER A 93 -22.53 19.21 6.06
CA SER A 93 -21.83 20.02 7.06
C SER A 93 -20.55 20.67 6.50
N ILE A 94 -19.91 20.03 5.51
CA ILE A 94 -18.76 20.59 4.80
C ILE A 94 -19.21 21.70 3.85
N ALA A 95 -20.43 21.66 3.31
CA ALA A 95 -21.01 22.72 2.49
C ALA A 95 -21.13 24.08 3.22
N VAL A 96 -21.12 24.08 4.55
CA VAL A 96 -21.10 25.30 5.39
C VAL A 96 -19.69 25.77 5.77
N THR A 97 -18.65 25.03 5.32
CA THR A 97 -17.23 25.40 5.46
C THR A 97 -16.69 25.97 4.15
N PRO A 98 -15.57 26.72 4.15
CA PRO A 98 -15.00 27.32 2.93
C PRO A 98 -14.35 26.30 1.96
N ILE A 99 -14.60 24.99 2.12
CA ILE A 99 -14.00 23.92 1.32
C ILE A 99 -15.10 23.28 0.46
N THR A 100 -14.87 23.20 -0.84
CA THR A 100 -15.80 22.53 -1.76
C THR A 100 -15.75 21.01 -1.57
N ILE A 101 -16.86 20.33 -1.85
CA ILE A 101 -16.97 18.85 -1.79
C ILE A 101 -15.86 18.21 -2.64
N THR A 102 -15.62 18.71 -3.85
CA THR A 102 -14.55 18.26 -4.73
C THR A 102 -13.17 18.47 -4.12
N GLY A 103 -12.93 19.60 -3.45
CA GLY A 103 -11.66 19.87 -2.77
C GLY A 103 -11.39 18.92 -1.61
N TYR A 104 -12.44 18.51 -0.89
CA TYR A 104 -12.33 17.51 0.17
C TYR A 104 -12.03 16.11 -0.38
N VAL A 105 -12.71 15.68 -1.45
CA VAL A 105 -12.44 14.37 -2.09
C VAL A 105 -11.02 14.32 -2.67
N ILE A 106 -10.57 15.37 -3.37
CA ILE A 106 -9.20 15.44 -3.89
C ILE A 106 -8.18 15.39 -2.76
N PHE A 107 -8.40 16.15 -1.69
CA PHE A 107 -7.54 16.12 -0.52
C PHE A 107 -7.47 14.72 0.10
N LYS A 108 -8.63 14.05 0.22
CA LYS A 108 -8.74 12.70 0.77
C LYS A 108 -7.97 11.68 -0.07
N SER A 109 -8.14 11.74 -1.38
CA SER A 109 -7.40 10.89 -2.32
C SER A 109 -5.91 11.15 -2.35
N LEU A 110 -5.48 12.41 -2.23
CA LEU A 110 -4.06 12.76 -2.25
C LEU A 110 -3.34 12.27 -0.98
N TYR A 111 -3.96 12.39 0.19
CA TYR A 111 -3.34 11.91 1.42
C TYR A 111 -3.24 10.38 1.41
N THR A 112 -4.31 9.66 1.03
CA THR A 112 -4.29 8.19 1.03
C THR A 112 -3.32 7.66 -0.01
N PHE A 113 -3.21 8.32 -1.16
CA PHE A 113 -2.16 8.05 -2.13
C PHE A 113 -0.77 8.20 -1.49
N GLY A 114 -0.50 9.30 -0.77
CA GLY A 114 0.76 9.50 -0.06
C GLY A 114 1.08 8.38 0.94
N PHE A 115 0.10 7.95 1.73
CA PHE A 115 0.28 6.81 2.65
C PHE A 115 0.51 5.49 1.91
N ALA A 116 -0.18 5.25 0.80
CA ALA A 116 0.03 4.07 -0.03
C ALA A 116 1.45 4.02 -0.61
N VAL A 117 1.98 5.17 -1.05
CA VAL A 117 3.36 5.29 -1.51
C VAL A 117 4.32 4.94 -0.39
N LEU A 118 4.13 5.53 0.80
CA LEU A 118 4.97 5.25 1.96
C LEU A 118 4.88 3.78 2.39
N GLY A 119 3.69 3.19 2.38
CA GLY A 119 3.47 1.78 2.74
C GLY A 119 4.14 0.82 1.75
N THR A 120 3.98 1.07 0.45
CA THR A 120 4.60 0.27 -0.61
C THR A 120 6.12 0.41 -0.59
N LEU A 121 6.61 1.64 -0.42
CA LEU A 121 8.04 1.92 -0.29
C LEU A 121 8.62 1.21 0.93
N PHE A 122 7.94 1.29 2.08
CA PHE A 122 8.34 0.57 3.30
C PHE A 122 8.40 -0.93 3.08
N LEU A 123 7.37 -1.52 2.47
CA LEU A 123 7.31 -2.96 2.20
C LEU A 123 8.46 -3.42 1.30
N VAL A 124 8.70 -2.74 0.17
CA VAL A 124 9.75 -3.11 -0.78
C VAL A 124 11.15 -2.87 -0.20
N LEU A 125 11.37 -1.77 0.54
CA LEU A 125 12.65 -1.55 1.22
C LEU A 125 12.92 -2.60 2.30
N SER A 126 11.89 -2.97 3.07
CA SER A 126 12.03 -3.99 4.11
C SER A 126 12.40 -5.33 3.50
N ILE A 127 11.76 -5.72 2.38
CA ILE A 127 12.12 -6.95 1.65
C ILE A 127 13.55 -6.88 1.13
N LYS A 128 13.96 -5.75 0.54
CA LYS A 128 15.34 -5.59 0.06
C LYS A 128 16.38 -5.69 1.18
N TRP A 129 16.10 -5.15 2.37
CA TRP A 129 17.08 -5.15 3.46
C TRP A 129 17.13 -6.46 4.24
N TRP A 130 15.98 -7.12 4.41
CA TRP A 130 15.88 -8.30 5.28
C TRP A 130 15.77 -9.62 4.54
N ALA A 131 15.20 -9.62 3.34
CA ALA A 131 14.88 -10.82 2.60
C ALA A 131 15.55 -10.86 1.22
N SER A 132 16.58 -10.04 0.96
CA SER A 132 17.24 -9.98 -0.36
C SER A 132 17.69 -11.36 -0.84
N ASP A 133 18.31 -12.13 0.06
CA ASP A 133 18.79 -13.48 -0.22
C ASP A 133 17.66 -14.41 -0.67
N ALA A 134 16.51 -14.33 0.01
CA ALA A 134 15.34 -15.14 -0.27
C ALA A 134 14.62 -14.76 -1.57
N TYR A 135 14.96 -13.62 -2.17
CA TYR A 135 14.40 -13.13 -3.44
C TYR A 135 15.43 -13.05 -4.58
N SER A 136 16.66 -13.53 -4.34
CA SER A 136 17.71 -13.64 -5.35
C SER A 136 17.67 -15.01 -6.01
N PHE A 137 17.36 -15.06 -7.30
CA PHE A 137 17.21 -16.29 -8.07
C PHE A 137 17.94 -16.18 -9.40
N THR A 138 18.66 -17.23 -9.78
CA THR A 138 19.33 -17.31 -11.08
C THR A 138 18.50 -18.21 -12.02
N TYR A 139 18.04 -17.66 -13.14
CA TYR A 139 17.36 -18.42 -14.19
C TYR A 139 18.21 -18.38 -15.48
N GLY A 140 18.88 -19.49 -15.78
CA GLY A 140 19.82 -19.55 -16.91
C GLY A 140 20.98 -18.57 -16.73
N THR A 141 21.11 -17.61 -17.65
CA THR A 141 22.12 -16.54 -17.59
C THR A 141 21.61 -15.25 -16.92
N MET A 142 20.33 -15.17 -16.54
CA MET A 142 19.73 -13.99 -15.94
C MET A 142 19.60 -14.15 -14.43
N GLN A 143 20.26 -13.25 -13.69
CA GLN A 143 20.08 -13.11 -12.24
C GLN A 143 18.93 -12.14 -11.97
N PHE A 144 17.87 -12.64 -11.36
CA PHE A 144 16.77 -11.84 -10.83
C PHE A 144 16.99 -11.70 -9.33
N GLY A 145 17.18 -10.49 -8.82
CA GLY A 145 17.36 -10.29 -7.40
C GLY A 145 17.17 -8.83 -7.03
N PHE A 146 16.69 -8.58 -5.81
CA PHE A 146 16.54 -7.21 -5.32
C PHE A 146 17.88 -6.49 -5.10
N ASP A 147 18.99 -7.23 -5.16
CA ASP A 147 20.35 -6.67 -5.12
C ASP A 147 20.67 -5.77 -6.31
N ASN A 148 20.10 -6.06 -7.49
CA ASN A 148 20.36 -5.28 -8.70
C ASN A 148 19.39 -4.11 -8.90
N LEU A 149 18.37 -3.99 -8.04
CA LEU A 149 17.39 -2.90 -8.09
C LEU A 149 17.97 -1.62 -7.48
N GLY A 150 18.03 -0.54 -8.24
CA GLY A 150 18.42 0.78 -7.75
C GLY A 150 17.37 1.34 -6.78
N TYR A 151 17.80 2.14 -5.79
CA TYR A 151 16.86 2.83 -4.89
C TYR A 151 15.87 3.74 -5.65
N GLY A 152 16.30 4.31 -6.80
CA GLY A 152 15.44 5.09 -7.67
C GLY A 152 14.31 4.28 -8.31
N GLU A 153 14.57 3.03 -8.69
CA GLU A 153 13.56 2.13 -9.27
C GLU A 153 12.52 1.72 -8.23
N ILE A 154 12.92 1.52 -6.98
CA ILE A 154 12.00 1.24 -5.87
C ILE A 154 11.08 2.43 -5.62
N ILE A 155 11.61 3.66 -5.62
CA ILE A 155 10.80 4.87 -5.45
C ILE A 155 9.83 5.00 -6.62
N PHE A 156 10.30 4.85 -7.86
CA PHE A 156 9.44 4.92 -9.05
C PHE A 156 8.35 3.85 -9.04
N PHE A 157 8.71 2.62 -8.71
CA PHE A 157 7.76 1.52 -8.57
C PHE A 157 6.70 1.81 -7.51
N SER A 158 7.10 2.30 -6.32
CA SER A 158 6.16 2.64 -5.26
C SER A 158 5.19 3.76 -5.66
N LEU A 159 5.66 4.75 -6.43
CA LEU A 159 4.83 5.83 -6.96
C LEU A 159 3.80 5.31 -7.97
N VAL A 160 4.24 4.50 -8.94
CA VAL A 160 3.36 3.97 -9.99
C VAL A 160 2.36 2.98 -9.42
N SER A 161 2.82 2.05 -8.57
CA SER A 161 1.96 1.05 -7.94
C SER A 161 0.87 1.69 -7.08
N SER A 162 1.19 2.77 -6.38
CA SER A 162 0.25 3.46 -5.51
C SER A 162 -0.86 4.21 -6.25
N LEU A 163 -0.73 4.46 -7.57
CA LEU A 163 -1.80 5.05 -8.39
C LEU A 163 -3.05 4.16 -8.44
N LEU A 164 -2.89 2.86 -8.15
CA LEU A 164 -4.01 1.93 -8.05
C LEU A 164 -4.97 2.30 -6.91
N VAL A 165 -4.48 2.91 -5.83
CA VAL A 165 -5.27 3.28 -4.66
C VAL A 165 -6.34 4.34 -4.96
N PRO A 166 -6.02 5.53 -5.47
CA PRO A 166 -7.03 6.52 -5.83
C PRO A 166 -7.93 6.02 -6.97
N ALA A 167 -7.40 5.26 -7.93
CA ALA A 167 -8.20 4.69 -9.01
C ALA A 167 -9.29 3.75 -8.47
N VAL A 168 -8.91 2.75 -7.66
CA VAL A 168 -9.85 1.80 -7.05
C VAL A 168 -10.82 2.49 -6.11
N GLY A 169 -10.34 3.38 -5.25
CA GLY A 169 -11.19 4.01 -4.25
C GLY A 169 -12.22 4.99 -4.83
N THR A 170 -11.86 5.73 -5.87
CA THR A 170 -12.84 6.55 -6.60
C THR A 170 -13.84 5.70 -7.39
N LEU A 171 -13.41 4.58 -7.97
CA LEU A 171 -14.30 3.65 -8.67
C LEU A 171 -15.35 3.09 -7.71
N ILE A 172 -14.94 2.61 -6.54
CA ILE A 172 -15.84 2.12 -5.48
C ILE A 172 -16.79 3.23 -5.01
N ALA A 173 -16.28 4.43 -4.75
CA ALA A 173 -17.10 5.56 -4.32
C ALA A 173 -18.10 6.04 -5.40
N SER A 174 -17.84 5.77 -6.68
CA SER A 174 -18.74 6.09 -7.79
C SER A 174 -19.81 5.03 -8.07
N ALA A 175 -19.53 3.77 -7.71
CA ALA A 175 -20.39 2.64 -7.98
C ALA A 175 -21.52 2.46 -6.94
N ALA A 176 -21.46 3.19 -5.82
CA ALA A 176 -22.43 3.20 -4.72
C ALA A 176 -22.96 4.63 -4.47
#